data_AF-A0A5R1YUD4-F1
#
_entry.id   AF-A0A5R1YUD4-F1
#
_cell.length_a   1.000
_cell.length_b   1.000
_cell.length_c   1.000
_cell.angle_alpha   90.00
_cell.angle_beta   90.00
_cell.angle_gamma   90.00
#
_symmetry.space_group_name_H-M   'P 1'
#
loop_
_entity.id
_entity.type
_entity.pdbx_description
1 polymer ?
#
loop_
_entity_poly.entity_id
_entity_poly.type
_entity_poly.pdbx_seq_one_letter_code
_entity_poly.pdbx_strand_id
1 'polypeptide(L)'
;MLMATIHVDGKEYEVNGADNLLQACLSLGLDIPYFCWHPALGSVGACRQCAVKQYQNAEDTRGRLVMSCMTPATDGTFISIDDEEAKQFRESVVEWLMTNHPHDCPVCEEGGNCHLQDMTVMTGHSFRRYRFTKRTHRNQDLGPFISHEMNRCIACYRCVRYYKDYADGTDLGVYGAHDNVYFGRPEDGTLESEFSGNLVEICPTGVFTDKTHSERYNRKWDMQFAPSICQQCSIGCNISPGERYGELRRIENRYNGTVNHYFLCDRGRFGYGYVNLKDRPRQPVQRRGDDFITLNAEQAMQGAADILRQSKKVIGIGSPRASIESNFALRELVGAENFYTGIARGEQERLQLALKVLREGGIYTPALREIESYDAVLVLGEDVTQTGARVALAVRQAVKGKAREMAAAQKVADWQIAAILNIGQRAKHPLFVTNVDDTRLDDIAAWTYRAPVEDQARLGFAIAHALDNTAPAVDGIDSDLQNKIDVIVQALAGAKKPLIISGTNAGSSEVIQAAANVAKALKGRGADVGITMIARSVNSMGLGMMGGGSLDDALGELETGSADAVVVLENDLHRHACATRVLAARANAARGG
;
A
#
# COMPACT_ATOMS: atom_id res chain seq x y z
N MET A 1 -23.28 -0.52 -16.96
CA MET A 1 -23.67 -0.62 -15.53
C MET A 1 -25.18 -0.74 -15.48
N LEU A 2 -25.72 -1.61 -14.61
CA LEU A 2 -27.15 -1.56 -14.32
C LEU A 2 -27.39 -0.26 -13.54
N MET A 3 -28.07 0.70 -14.16
CA MET A 3 -28.61 1.84 -13.42
C MET A 3 -29.92 1.41 -12.77
N ALA A 4 -30.18 1.93 -11.58
CA ALA A 4 -31.40 1.70 -10.83
C ALA A 4 -31.90 3.04 -10.29
N THR A 5 -33.20 3.28 -10.40
CA THR A 5 -33.84 4.44 -9.83
C THR A 5 -34.31 4.10 -8.41
N ILE A 6 -33.81 4.84 -7.42
CA ILE A 6 -34.24 4.72 -6.02
C ILE A 6 -34.90 6.02 -5.56
N HIS A 7 -35.88 5.89 -4.68
CA HIS A 7 -36.58 7.01 -4.06
C HIS A 7 -36.21 7.09 -2.58
N VAL A 8 -35.58 8.20 -2.17
CA VAL A 8 -35.14 8.44 -0.80
C VAL A 8 -35.80 9.70 -0.28
N ASP A 9 -36.60 9.58 0.77
CA ASP A 9 -37.33 10.70 1.41
C ASP A 9 -38.13 11.53 0.38
N GLY A 10 -38.77 10.84 -0.57
CA GLY A 10 -39.59 11.43 -1.64
C GLY A 10 -38.81 11.99 -2.83
N LYS A 11 -37.48 11.91 -2.85
CA LYS A 11 -36.63 12.36 -3.96
C LYS A 11 -36.10 11.18 -4.75
N GLU A 12 -36.04 11.33 -6.06
CA GLU A 12 -35.57 10.32 -7.00
C GLU A 12 -34.07 10.46 -7.27
N TYR A 13 -33.37 9.32 -7.31
CA TYR A 13 -31.94 9.24 -7.56
C TYR A 13 -31.58 8.08 -8.47
N GLU A 14 -30.68 8.32 -9.41
CA GLU A 14 -30.06 7.30 -10.25
C GLU A 14 -28.79 6.76 -9.57
N VAL A 15 -28.72 5.44 -9.38
CA VAL A 15 -27.61 4.78 -8.70
C VAL A 15 -27.16 3.53 -9.42
N ASN A 16 -25.97 3.03 -9.07
CA ASN A 16 -25.47 1.76 -9.56
C ASN A 16 -26.18 0.59 -8.84
N GLY A 17 -26.98 -0.17 -9.58
CA GLY A 17 -27.76 -1.29 -9.04
C GLY A 17 -26.94 -2.50 -8.58
N ALA A 18 -25.62 -2.51 -8.83
CA ALA A 18 -24.71 -3.50 -8.26
C ALA A 18 -24.38 -3.22 -6.78
N ASP A 19 -24.52 -1.97 -6.34
CA ASP A 19 -24.21 -1.56 -4.98
C ASP A 19 -25.33 -1.93 -3.99
N ASN A 20 -24.99 -1.99 -2.71
CA ASN A 20 -26.01 -2.01 -1.67
C ASN A 20 -26.54 -0.59 -1.45
N LEU A 21 -27.72 -0.52 -0.84
CA LEU A 21 -28.44 0.73 -0.60
C LEU A 21 -27.65 1.71 0.29
N LEU A 22 -26.88 1.22 1.28
CA LEU A 22 -26.03 2.09 2.11
C LEU A 22 -24.99 2.80 1.25
N GLN A 23 -24.24 2.05 0.45
CA GLN A 23 -23.20 2.60 -0.41
C GLN A 23 -23.79 3.59 -1.43
N ALA A 24 -24.92 3.24 -2.05
CA ALA A 24 -25.63 4.11 -2.97
C ALA A 24 -26.01 5.46 -2.32
N CYS A 25 -26.62 5.43 -1.14
CA CYS A 25 -26.99 6.64 -0.40
C CYS A 25 -25.76 7.48 0.02
N LEU A 26 -24.70 6.84 0.52
CA LEU A 26 -23.47 7.54 0.91
C LEU A 26 -22.78 8.21 -0.29
N SER A 27 -22.78 7.56 -1.46
CA SER A 27 -22.24 8.13 -2.70
C SER A 27 -23.02 9.37 -3.18
N LEU A 28 -24.30 9.49 -2.80
CA LEU A 28 -25.13 10.67 -3.05
C LEU A 28 -24.97 11.77 -1.99
N GLY A 29 -24.16 11.53 -0.94
CA GLY A 29 -24.00 12.45 0.19
C GLY A 29 -25.17 12.43 1.18
N LEU A 30 -25.96 11.35 1.22
CA LEU A 30 -27.04 11.18 2.19
C LEU A 30 -26.52 10.56 3.48
N ASP A 31 -26.94 11.12 4.62
CA ASP A 31 -26.43 10.77 5.94
C ASP A 31 -27.13 9.52 6.52
N ILE A 32 -26.52 8.36 6.33
CA ILE A 32 -26.91 7.11 7.00
C ILE A 32 -25.76 6.66 7.92
N PRO A 33 -25.97 6.57 9.25
CA PRO A 33 -24.91 6.14 10.15
C PRO A 33 -24.59 4.64 9.99
N TYR A 34 -23.31 4.29 10.15
CA TYR A 34 -22.84 2.91 10.03
C TYR A 34 -21.60 2.66 10.90
N PHE A 35 -21.30 1.39 11.18
CA PHE A 35 -20.05 1.01 11.86
C PHE A 35 -19.34 -0.16 11.19
N CYS A 36 -20.04 -1.27 10.97
CA CYS A 36 -19.42 -2.51 10.49
C CYS A 36 -19.14 -2.55 8.98
N TRP A 37 -19.75 -1.63 8.22
CA TRP A 37 -19.50 -1.53 6.78
C TRP A 37 -18.21 -0.75 6.52
N HIS A 38 -17.50 -1.16 5.47
CA HIS A 38 -16.35 -0.44 4.93
C HIS A 38 -16.30 -0.73 3.41
N PRO A 39 -16.02 0.27 2.54
CA PRO A 39 -16.06 0.08 1.09
C PRO A 39 -15.18 -1.08 0.59
N ALA A 40 -14.00 -1.28 1.19
CA ALA A 40 -13.11 -2.40 0.81
C ALA A 40 -13.47 -3.77 1.41
N LEU A 41 -14.32 -3.81 2.45
CA LEU A 41 -14.63 -5.05 3.17
C LEU A 41 -16.03 -5.56 2.87
N GLY A 42 -16.94 -4.70 2.39
CA GLY A 42 -18.34 -5.02 2.15
C GLY A 42 -19.18 -5.04 3.43
N SER A 43 -20.31 -5.74 3.39
CA SER A 43 -21.36 -5.72 4.42
C SER A 43 -21.45 -7.03 5.19
N VAL A 44 -21.76 -6.93 6.49
CA VAL A 44 -22.07 -8.08 7.36
C VAL A 44 -23.29 -7.86 8.27
N GLY A 45 -23.88 -6.66 8.25
CA GLY A 45 -25.08 -6.35 9.05
C GLY A 45 -24.91 -6.45 10.57
N ALA A 46 -23.67 -6.47 11.09
CA ALA A 46 -23.40 -6.73 12.51
C ALA A 46 -23.91 -5.60 13.43
N CYS A 47 -23.69 -4.32 13.05
CA CYS A 47 -23.98 -3.19 13.93
C CYS A 47 -25.44 -2.72 13.92
N ARG A 48 -26.23 -3.05 12.89
CA ARG A 48 -27.62 -2.58 12.67
C ARG A 48 -27.81 -1.04 12.62
N GLN A 49 -26.74 -0.25 12.66
CA GLN A 49 -26.81 1.21 12.69
C GLN A 49 -27.37 1.85 11.41
N CYS A 50 -27.24 1.16 10.27
CA CYS A 50 -27.67 1.67 8.96
C CYS A 50 -29.16 1.39 8.67
N ALA A 51 -29.98 1.28 9.72
CA ALA A 51 -31.40 1.00 9.60
C ALA A 51 -32.13 2.15 8.89
N VAL A 52 -32.95 1.81 7.91
CA VAL A 52 -33.83 2.72 7.18
C VAL A 52 -35.21 2.11 7.05
N LYS A 53 -36.23 2.93 6.85
CA LYS A 53 -37.58 2.47 6.56
C LYS A 53 -37.70 2.19 5.06
N GLN A 54 -38.07 0.99 4.67
CA GLN A 54 -38.33 0.61 3.27
C GLN A 54 -39.82 0.40 3.05
N TYR A 55 -40.33 0.94 1.95
CA TYR A 55 -41.72 0.83 1.51
C TYR A 55 -41.81 -0.07 0.27
N GLN A 56 -42.98 -0.69 0.07
CA GLN A 56 -43.20 -1.53 -1.11
C GLN A 56 -43.37 -0.70 -2.39
N ASN A 57 -43.94 0.49 -2.28
CA ASN A 57 -44.19 1.44 -3.36
C ASN A 57 -44.46 2.84 -2.75
N ALA A 58 -44.74 3.83 -3.60
CA ALA A 58 -45.00 5.20 -3.18
C ALA A 58 -46.26 5.39 -2.30
N GLU A 59 -47.21 4.44 -2.34
CA GLU A 59 -48.49 4.53 -1.63
C GLU A 59 -48.44 3.79 -0.28
N ASP A 60 -47.44 2.95 -0.05
CA ASP A 60 -47.23 2.23 1.21
C ASP A 60 -46.78 3.20 2.30
N THR A 61 -47.60 3.30 3.35
CA THR A 61 -47.35 4.15 4.53
C THR A 61 -46.84 3.36 5.73
N ARG A 62 -46.91 2.02 5.68
CA ARG A 62 -46.51 1.17 6.81
C ARG A 62 -45.03 0.88 6.78
N GLY A 63 -44.51 0.49 5.62
CA GLY A 63 -43.11 0.10 5.41
C GLY A 63 -42.58 -0.94 6.41
N ARG A 64 -41.28 -1.20 6.36
CA ARG A 64 -40.55 -2.07 7.29
C ARG A 64 -39.13 -1.56 7.51
N LEU A 65 -38.57 -1.80 8.70
CA LEU A 65 -37.17 -1.50 8.96
C LEU A 65 -36.27 -2.51 8.24
N VAL A 66 -35.30 -2.01 7.49
CA VAL A 66 -34.27 -2.83 6.82
C VAL A 66 -32.89 -2.25 7.06
N MET A 67 -31.87 -3.09 6.96
CA MET A 67 -30.49 -2.65 7.07
C MET A 67 -29.97 -2.31 5.67
N SER A 68 -29.79 -1.03 5.37
CA SER A 68 -29.38 -0.57 4.04
C SER A 68 -28.09 -1.24 3.52
N CYS A 69 -27.14 -1.59 4.39
CA CYS A 69 -25.92 -2.30 3.96
C CYS A 69 -26.17 -3.74 3.45
N MET A 70 -27.28 -4.36 3.83
CA MET A 70 -27.65 -5.72 3.43
C MET A 70 -28.78 -5.75 2.38
N THR A 71 -29.26 -4.58 1.95
CA THR A 71 -30.34 -4.44 0.96
C THR A 71 -29.74 -3.99 -0.38
N PRO A 72 -30.05 -4.64 -1.51
CA PRO A 72 -29.59 -4.19 -2.82
C PRO A 72 -30.26 -2.87 -3.24
N ALA A 73 -29.57 -2.05 -4.02
CA ALA A 73 -30.13 -0.83 -4.61
C ALA A 73 -30.89 -1.16 -5.91
N THR A 74 -32.04 -1.81 -5.81
CA THR A 74 -32.85 -2.20 -6.98
C THR A 74 -33.73 -1.06 -7.49
N ASP A 75 -34.10 -1.13 -8.77
CA ASP A 75 -35.02 -0.18 -9.40
C ASP A 75 -36.39 -0.15 -8.69
N GLY A 76 -36.97 1.04 -8.53
CA GLY A 76 -38.24 1.23 -7.81
C GLY A 76 -38.15 1.03 -6.30
N THR A 77 -36.96 1.15 -5.70
CA THR A 77 -36.81 1.04 -4.24
C THR A 77 -37.23 2.33 -3.55
N PHE A 78 -38.22 2.28 -2.67
CA PHE A 78 -38.67 3.40 -1.84
C PHE A 78 -38.15 3.26 -0.42
N ILE A 79 -37.40 4.26 0.06
CA ILE A 79 -36.91 4.32 1.43
C ILE A 79 -37.09 5.69 2.05
N SER A 80 -37.14 5.72 3.38
CA SER A 80 -36.99 6.92 4.17
C SER A 80 -35.86 6.75 5.18
N ILE A 81 -34.92 7.70 5.14
CA ILE A 81 -33.87 7.84 6.15
C ILE A 81 -34.42 8.67 7.32
N ASP A 82 -35.34 9.60 7.04
CA ASP A 82 -35.88 10.53 8.02
C ASP A 82 -37.06 10.01 8.85
N ASP A 83 -37.55 8.80 8.55
CA ASP A 83 -38.61 8.12 9.30
C ASP A 83 -38.31 8.03 10.80
N GLU A 84 -39.34 8.28 11.60
CA GLU A 84 -39.24 8.39 13.05
C GLU A 84 -38.91 7.04 13.71
N GLU A 85 -39.49 5.94 13.23
CA GLU A 85 -39.18 4.60 13.74
C GLU A 85 -37.72 4.24 13.44
N ALA A 86 -37.22 4.58 12.24
CA ALA A 86 -35.82 4.38 11.87
C ALA A 86 -34.86 5.25 12.70
N LYS A 87 -35.22 6.50 13.01
CA LYS A 87 -34.44 7.36 13.91
C LYS A 87 -34.35 6.79 15.32
N GLN A 88 -35.48 6.44 15.92
CA GLN A 88 -35.54 5.86 17.27
C GLN A 88 -34.79 4.52 17.36
N PHE A 89 -34.87 3.69 16.32
CA PHE A 89 -34.10 2.45 16.24
C PHE A 89 -32.59 2.73 16.25
N ARG A 90 -32.12 3.68 15.44
CA ARG A 90 -30.70 4.07 15.36
C ARG A 90 -30.18 4.66 16.67
N GLU A 91 -30.99 5.45 17.36
CA GLU A 91 -30.64 5.98 18.69
C GLU A 91 -30.50 4.85 19.72
N SER A 92 -31.44 3.89 19.70
CA SER A 92 -31.41 2.71 20.59
C SER A 92 -30.17 1.84 20.35
N VAL A 93 -29.77 1.66 19.09
CA VAL A 93 -28.53 0.92 18.75
C VAL A 93 -27.31 1.60 19.35
N VAL A 94 -27.18 2.92 19.23
CA VAL A 94 -26.07 3.66 19.84
C VAL A 94 -26.07 3.48 21.36
N GLU A 95 -27.22 3.57 22.02
CA GLU A 95 -27.30 3.32 23.46
C GLU A 95 -26.80 1.92 23.84
N TRP A 96 -27.17 0.88 23.08
CA TRP A 96 -26.69 -0.49 23.30
C TRP A 96 -25.18 -0.61 23.13
N LEU A 97 -24.61 0.00 22.08
CA LEU A 97 -23.15 0.01 21.89
C LEU A 97 -22.42 0.72 23.04
N MET A 98 -23.05 1.75 23.62
CA MET A 98 -22.51 2.52 24.74
C MET A 98 -22.70 1.87 26.12
N THR A 99 -23.45 0.76 26.19
CA THR A 99 -23.68 0.02 27.45
C THR A 99 -22.36 -0.35 28.11
N ASN A 100 -21.44 -0.93 27.33
CA ASN A 100 -20.12 -1.35 27.81
C ASN A 100 -18.98 -0.41 27.42
N HIS A 101 -19.16 0.49 26.44
CA HIS A 101 -18.12 1.44 26.04
C HIS A 101 -17.79 2.42 27.19
N PRO A 102 -16.50 2.66 27.50
CA PRO A 102 -16.07 3.51 28.59
C PRO A 102 -16.32 4.99 28.29
N HIS A 103 -16.17 5.86 29.30
CA HIS A 103 -16.28 7.32 29.16
C HIS A 103 -14.91 7.95 28.89
N ASP A 104 -14.12 7.33 28.02
CA ASP A 104 -12.70 7.68 27.84
C ASP A 104 -12.47 8.73 26.76
N CYS A 105 -13.50 9.28 26.11
CA CYS A 105 -13.34 10.26 25.04
C CYS A 105 -12.33 11.39 25.35
N PRO A 106 -12.27 11.94 26.59
CA PRO A 106 -11.30 12.98 26.95
C PRO A 106 -9.84 12.53 26.98
N VAL A 107 -9.56 11.23 27.15
CA VAL A 107 -8.20 10.66 27.24
C VAL A 107 -7.85 9.77 26.03
N CYS A 108 -8.86 9.32 25.29
CA CYS A 108 -8.71 8.53 24.07
C CYS A 108 -8.02 9.35 22.97
N GLU A 109 -7.04 8.76 22.32
CA GLU A 109 -6.24 9.36 21.25
C GLU A 109 -7.06 9.64 19.99
N GLU A 110 -8.06 8.80 19.73
CA GLU A 110 -8.99 8.98 18.62
C GLU A 110 -10.14 9.94 18.94
N GLY A 111 -10.23 10.53 20.13
CA GLY A 111 -11.26 11.55 20.39
C GLY A 111 -11.10 12.73 19.42
N GLY A 112 -12.17 13.07 18.69
CA GLY A 112 -12.15 14.00 17.55
C GLY A 112 -11.88 13.38 16.18
N ASN A 113 -11.48 12.12 16.14
CA ASN A 113 -11.30 11.31 14.93
C ASN A 113 -12.09 9.99 14.99
N CYS A 114 -12.94 9.84 16.00
CA CYS A 114 -13.62 8.60 16.34
C CYS A 114 -14.96 8.53 15.62
N HIS A 115 -15.12 7.54 14.73
CA HIS A 115 -16.35 7.39 13.98
C HIS A 115 -17.57 7.12 14.89
N LEU A 116 -17.41 6.42 16.01
CA LEU A 116 -18.47 6.27 17.01
C LEU A 116 -18.91 7.59 17.61
N GLN A 117 -17.99 8.52 17.83
CA GLN A 117 -18.34 9.85 18.32
C GLN A 117 -19.21 10.57 17.29
N ASP A 118 -18.78 10.61 16.03
CA ASP A 118 -19.48 11.28 14.94
C ASP A 118 -20.89 10.70 14.73
N MET A 119 -20.99 9.37 14.69
CA MET A 119 -22.26 8.68 14.50
C MET A 119 -23.20 8.89 15.69
N THR A 120 -22.68 8.97 16.92
CA THR A 120 -23.49 9.27 18.11
C THR A 120 -24.12 10.66 18.01
N VAL A 121 -23.32 11.66 17.63
CA VAL A 121 -23.79 13.04 17.41
C VAL A 121 -24.83 13.08 16.30
N MET A 122 -24.56 12.40 15.18
CA MET A 122 -25.47 12.35 14.03
C MET A 122 -26.82 11.71 14.36
N THR A 123 -26.86 10.74 15.27
CA THR A 123 -28.11 10.10 15.73
C THR A 123 -28.85 10.89 16.82
N GLY A 124 -28.23 11.92 17.42
CA GLY A 124 -28.83 12.70 18.50
C GLY A 124 -28.89 12.01 19.87
N HIS A 125 -28.24 10.85 20.05
CA HIS A 125 -28.26 10.14 21.32
C HIS A 125 -27.52 10.94 22.41
N SER A 126 -28.22 11.25 23.50
CA SER A 126 -27.72 12.17 24.54
C SER A 126 -27.66 11.59 25.95
N PHE A 127 -28.44 10.55 26.27
CA PHE A 127 -28.54 10.00 27.63
C PHE A 127 -28.36 8.49 27.67
N ARG A 128 -27.49 8.01 28.57
CA ARG A 128 -27.30 6.56 28.83
C ARG A 128 -28.12 6.14 30.05
N ARG A 129 -29.01 5.16 29.90
CA ARG A 129 -29.82 4.64 31.03
C ARG A 129 -29.10 3.54 31.83
N TYR A 130 -28.07 2.92 31.25
CA TYR A 130 -27.31 1.84 31.89
C TYR A 130 -26.51 2.36 33.10
N ARG A 131 -26.77 1.79 34.28
CA ARG A 131 -26.19 2.21 35.57
C ARG A 131 -25.38 1.13 36.28
N PHE A 132 -25.21 -0.03 35.66
CA PHE A 132 -24.54 -1.18 36.27
C PHE A 132 -23.06 -1.22 35.88
N THR A 133 -22.33 -2.19 36.45
CA THR A 133 -20.92 -2.43 36.13
C THR A 133 -20.77 -2.74 34.64
N LYS A 134 -19.80 -2.08 33.98
CA LYS A 134 -19.44 -2.35 32.59
C LYS A 134 -18.50 -3.56 32.53
N ARG A 135 -18.57 -4.34 31.45
CA ARG A 135 -17.56 -5.38 31.19
C ARG A 135 -16.18 -4.74 31.05
N THR A 136 -15.15 -5.49 31.45
CA THR A 136 -13.76 -5.09 31.24
C THR A 136 -12.96 -6.21 30.60
N HIS A 137 -11.98 -5.82 29.80
CA HIS A 137 -11.05 -6.66 29.08
C HIS A 137 -9.62 -6.23 29.40
N ARG A 138 -8.70 -7.20 29.39
CA ARG A 138 -7.28 -6.93 29.49
C ARG A 138 -6.72 -6.56 28.12
N ASN A 139 -5.96 -5.48 28.06
CA ASN A 139 -5.25 -5.08 26.86
C ASN A 139 -4.07 -6.02 26.59
N GLN A 140 -3.73 -6.17 25.32
CA GLN A 140 -2.59 -6.97 24.87
C GLN A 140 -1.47 -6.07 24.36
N ASP A 141 -0.23 -6.53 24.47
CA ASP A 141 0.86 -5.95 23.71
C ASP A 141 0.79 -6.49 22.27
N LEU A 142 0.56 -5.60 21.30
CA LEU A 142 0.49 -5.93 19.88
C LEU A 142 1.75 -5.51 19.11
N GLY A 143 2.81 -5.14 19.84
CA GLY A 143 4.10 -4.74 19.30
C GLY A 143 4.39 -3.23 19.42
N PRO A 144 5.35 -2.73 18.64
CA PRO A 144 5.87 -1.37 18.82
C PRO A 144 4.98 -0.28 18.23
N PHE A 145 4.12 -0.60 17.26
CA PHE A 145 3.41 0.42 16.47
C PHE A 145 1.93 0.58 16.80
N ILE A 146 1.29 -0.45 17.36
CA ILE A 146 -0.16 -0.47 17.58
C ILE A 146 -0.43 -0.68 19.05
N SER A 147 -1.18 0.26 19.64
CA SER A 147 -1.72 0.14 20.99
C SER A 147 -3.07 -0.57 20.95
N HIS A 148 -3.41 -1.26 22.04
CA HIS A 148 -4.66 -1.99 22.18
C HIS A 148 -5.44 -1.51 23.41
N GLU A 149 -6.67 -1.05 23.21
CA GLU A 149 -7.62 -0.71 24.27
C GLU A 149 -8.97 -1.40 24.02
N MET A 150 -9.06 -2.65 24.46
CA MET A 150 -10.16 -3.54 24.10
C MET A 150 -11.51 -3.12 24.73
N ASN A 151 -11.47 -2.37 25.83
CA ASN A 151 -12.69 -1.87 26.49
C ASN A 151 -13.48 -0.90 25.60
N ARG A 152 -12.83 -0.26 24.62
CA ARG A 152 -13.47 0.64 23.64
C ARG A 152 -14.19 -0.10 22.51
N CYS A 153 -14.14 -1.44 22.45
CA CYS A 153 -14.65 -2.19 21.31
C CYS A 153 -16.19 -2.30 21.29
N ILE A 154 -16.77 -2.00 20.13
CA ILE A 154 -18.21 -2.14 19.82
C ILE A 154 -18.55 -3.42 19.05
N ALA A 155 -17.60 -4.36 18.95
CA ALA A 155 -17.76 -5.64 18.25
C ALA A 155 -18.30 -5.50 16.80
N CYS A 156 -17.78 -4.55 16.04
CA CYS A 156 -18.19 -4.32 14.64
C CYS A 156 -17.55 -5.29 13.63
N TYR A 157 -16.60 -6.13 14.08
CA TYR A 157 -15.83 -7.10 13.27
C TYR A 157 -14.96 -6.52 12.15
N ARG A 158 -14.83 -5.19 12.01
CA ARG A 158 -14.00 -4.57 10.96
C ARG A 158 -12.53 -4.99 11.03
N CYS A 159 -11.95 -5.00 12.23
CA CYS A 159 -10.54 -5.35 12.44
C CYS A 159 -10.21 -6.76 11.94
N VAL A 160 -10.97 -7.78 12.37
CA VAL A 160 -10.72 -9.17 11.99
C VAL A 160 -11.03 -9.43 10.52
N ARG A 161 -12.07 -8.81 9.95
CA ARG A 161 -12.37 -8.92 8.51
C ARG A 161 -11.29 -8.30 7.65
N TYR A 162 -10.76 -7.16 8.06
CA TYR A 162 -9.61 -6.58 7.40
C TYR A 162 -8.38 -7.48 7.56
N TYR A 163 -8.02 -7.81 8.79
CA TYR A 163 -6.76 -8.49 9.08
C TYR A 163 -6.73 -9.89 8.46
N LYS A 164 -7.75 -10.71 8.71
CA LYS A 164 -7.84 -12.08 8.16
C LYS A 164 -8.27 -12.08 6.71
N ASP A 165 -9.46 -11.56 6.42
CA ASP A 165 -10.10 -11.79 5.12
C ASP A 165 -9.49 -10.91 4.02
N TYR A 166 -9.02 -9.71 4.34
CA TYR A 166 -8.42 -8.81 3.36
C TYR A 166 -6.89 -8.96 3.28
N ALA A 167 -6.19 -8.87 4.41
CA ALA A 167 -4.72 -8.84 4.48
C ALA A 167 -4.05 -10.20 4.71
N ASP A 168 -4.81 -11.30 4.88
CA ASP A 168 -4.31 -12.66 5.16
C ASP A 168 -3.49 -12.83 6.46
N GLY A 169 -3.63 -11.91 7.40
CA GLY A 169 -3.04 -12.05 8.72
C GLY A 169 -3.67 -13.21 9.51
N THR A 170 -2.85 -13.99 10.19
CA THR A 170 -3.25 -15.26 10.84
C THR A 170 -3.41 -15.16 12.35
N ASP A 171 -2.81 -14.15 12.97
CA ASP A 171 -2.57 -14.07 14.40
C ASP A 171 -3.48 -13.09 15.17
N LEU A 172 -4.44 -12.41 14.51
CA LEU A 172 -5.50 -11.61 15.14
C LEU A 172 -6.87 -12.26 14.90
N GLY A 173 -7.64 -12.51 15.94
CA GLY A 173 -8.93 -13.19 15.88
C GLY A 173 -10.02 -12.61 16.79
N VAL A 174 -11.13 -13.34 16.84
CA VAL A 174 -12.26 -13.09 17.73
C VAL A 174 -12.46 -14.30 18.64
N TYR A 175 -12.58 -14.05 19.94
CA TYR A 175 -12.70 -15.08 20.97
C TYR A 175 -13.87 -14.76 21.90
N GLY A 176 -14.39 -15.79 22.59
CA GLY A 176 -15.53 -15.64 23.48
C GLY A 176 -16.88 -15.62 22.76
N ALA A 177 -17.94 -15.24 23.47
CA ALA A 177 -19.31 -15.24 22.97
C ALA A 177 -20.16 -14.16 23.66
N HIS A 178 -21.31 -13.84 23.06
CA HIS A 178 -22.29 -12.88 23.57
C HIS A 178 -21.68 -11.49 23.89
N ASP A 179 -21.82 -11.04 25.13
CA ASP A 179 -21.29 -9.78 25.63
C ASP A 179 -19.84 -9.89 26.14
N ASN A 180 -19.21 -11.07 26.08
CA ASN A 180 -17.81 -11.29 26.44
C ASN A 180 -16.94 -11.66 25.22
N VAL A 181 -17.16 -10.97 24.09
CA VAL A 181 -16.35 -11.14 22.87
C VAL A 181 -15.09 -10.29 22.95
N TYR A 182 -13.95 -10.91 22.65
CA TYR A 182 -12.61 -10.33 22.65
C TYR A 182 -12.02 -10.32 21.25
N PHE A 183 -11.40 -9.21 20.83
CA PHE A 183 -10.70 -9.10 19.54
C PHE A 183 -9.22 -8.85 19.81
N GLY A 184 -8.36 -9.73 19.34
CA GLY A 184 -6.93 -9.67 19.65
C GLY A 184 -6.19 -10.92 19.23
N ARG A 185 -5.00 -11.14 19.77
CA ARG A 185 -4.19 -12.33 19.52
C ARG A 185 -4.53 -13.46 20.51
N PRO A 186 -4.19 -14.73 20.21
CA PRO A 186 -4.26 -15.79 21.21
C PRO A 186 -3.42 -15.47 22.47
N GLU A 187 -2.26 -14.85 22.27
CA GLU A 187 -1.31 -14.44 23.30
C GLU A 187 -0.65 -13.10 22.97
N ASP A 188 -0.07 -12.43 23.98
CA ASP A 188 0.65 -11.16 23.80
C ASP A 188 1.82 -11.31 22.81
N GLY A 189 2.02 -10.30 21.96
CA GLY A 189 3.21 -10.18 21.12
C GLY A 189 2.96 -9.33 19.87
N THR A 190 4.03 -9.13 19.10
CA THR A 190 3.96 -8.32 17.87
C THR A 190 3.11 -8.98 16.78
N LEU A 191 2.19 -8.19 16.20
CA LEU A 191 1.41 -8.63 15.03
C LEU A 191 2.32 -8.90 13.84
N GLU A 192 2.10 -10.02 13.18
CA GLU A 192 3.03 -10.49 12.16
C GLU A 192 2.84 -9.82 10.81
N SER A 193 1.61 -9.48 10.40
CA SER A 193 1.31 -8.94 9.06
C SER A 193 1.95 -7.57 8.80
N GLU A 194 2.56 -7.38 7.63
CA GLU A 194 3.14 -6.11 7.18
C GLU A 194 2.12 -5.01 6.83
N PHE A 195 0.83 -5.31 7.00
CA PHE A 195 -0.29 -4.39 6.83
C PHE A 195 -1.10 -4.21 8.13
N SER A 196 -0.56 -4.64 9.27
CA SER A 196 -1.22 -4.60 10.58
C SER A 196 -1.60 -3.18 10.99
N GLY A 197 -0.80 -2.18 10.62
CA GLY A 197 -0.99 -0.78 10.98
C GLY A 197 -2.30 -0.16 10.49
N ASN A 198 -2.92 -0.72 9.45
CA ASN A 198 -4.22 -0.25 9.00
C ASN A 198 -5.36 -0.58 9.98
N LEU A 199 -5.13 -1.44 10.99
CA LEU A 199 -6.08 -1.64 12.08
C LEU A 199 -6.44 -0.33 12.78
N VAL A 200 -5.50 0.63 12.85
CA VAL A 200 -5.70 1.96 13.44
C VAL A 200 -6.79 2.74 12.69
N GLU A 201 -6.76 2.76 11.35
CA GLU A 201 -7.77 3.46 10.53
C GLU A 201 -9.04 2.63 10.32
N ILE A 202 -8.92 1.30 10.38
CA ILE A 202 -10.06 0.38 10.22
C ILE A 202 -10.93 0.35 11.48
N CYS A 203 -10.39 0.67 12.66
CA CYS A 203 -11.15 0.71 13.90
C CYS A 203 -12.03 1.96 14.01
N PRO A 204 -13.36 1.83 14.22
CA PRO A 204 -14.23 3.00 14.37
C PRO A 204 -14.21 3.63 15.78
N THR A 205 -13.56 3.01 16.78
CA THR A 205 -13.73 3.34 18.21
C THR A 205 -12.46 3.53 19.02
N GLY A 206 -11.28 3.54 18.39
CA GLY A 206 -10.00 3.72 19.09
C GLY A 206 -9.57 2.53 19.95
N VAL A 207 -9.96 1.31 19.56
CA VAL A 207 -9.44 0.05 20.12
C VAL A 207 -8.00 -0.19 19.69
N PHE A 208 -7.73 0.07 18.41
CA PHE A 208 -6.38 0.06 17.86
C PHE A 208 -6.00 1.51 17.59
N THR A 209 -4.91 1.97 18.20
CA THR A 209 -4.39 3.34 18.02
C THR A 209 -2.93 3.31 17.63
N ASP A 210 -2.47 4.37 16.97
CA ASP A 210 -1.06 4.53 16.59
C ASP A 210 -0.22 4.83 17.85
N LYS A 211 0.57 3.84 18.29
CA LYS A 211 1.42 3.94 19.49
C LYS A 211 2.49 5.01 19.33
N THR A 212 3.03 5.19 18.12
CA THR A 212 4.06 6.20 17.83
C THR A 212 3.52 7.63 17.91
N HIS A 213 2.23 7.81 17.60
CA HIS A 213 1.50 9.05 17.84
C HIS A 213 1.15 9.25 19.32
N SER A 214 0.73 8.20 20.02
CA SER A 214 0.35 8.26 21.45
C SER A 214 1.48 8.75 22.35
N GLU A 215 2.75 8.44 22.05
CA GLU A 215 3.91 8.94 22.81
C GLU A 215 4.01 10.47 22.83
N ARG A 216 3.49 11.14 21.80
CA ARG A 216 3.48 12.60 21.65
C ARG A 216 2.07 13.07 21.33
N TYR A 217 1.18 12.80 22.28
CA TYR A 217 -0.25 13.00 22.18
C TYR A 217 -0.67 14.38 21.63
N ASN A 218 -1.40 14.37 20.52
CA ASN A 218 -2.10 15.53 19.95
C ASN A 218 -3.47 15.13 19.42
N ARG A 219 -4.42 16.07 19.43
CA ARG A 219 -5.74 15.86 18.84
C ARG A 219 -5.72 16.06 17.33
N LYS A 220 -6.69 15.47 16.63
CA LYS A 220 -6.82 15.64 15.17
C LYS A 220 -6.91 17.11 14.77
N TRP A 221 -7.70 17.92 15.49
CA TRP A 221 -7.84 19.35 15.24
C TRP A 221 -6.60 20.18 15.59
N ASP A 222 -5.65 19.63 16.35
CA ASP A 222 -4.37 20.29 16.61
C ASP A 222 -3.41 20.12 15.43
N MET A 223 -3.51 19.02 14.67
CA MET A 223 -2.57 18.70 13.61
C MET A 223 -2.94 19.36 12.28
N GLN A 224 -1.91 19.72 11.52
CA GLN A 224 -2.07 20.14 10.13
C GLN A 224 -1.75 18.96 9.21
N PHE A 225 -2.64 18.66 8.28
CA PHE A 225 -2.46 17.59 7.31
C PHE A 225 -2.23 18.16 5.92
N ALA A 226 -1.31 17.54 5.17
CA ALA A 226 -1.03 17.92 3.79
C ALA A 226 -0.97 16.67 2.89
N PRO A 227 -1.52 16.71 1.67
CA PRO A 227 -1.34 15.64 0.69
C PRO A 227 0.15 15.41 0.37
N SER A 228 0.60 14.17 0.42
CA SER A 228 1.98 13.80 0.08
C SER A 228 2.06 12.40 -0.55
N ILE A 229 3.29 11.98 -0.88
CA ILE A 229 3.64 10.68 -1.46
C ILE A 229 4.69 10.01 -0.57
N CYS A 230 4.49 8.71 -0.32
CA CYS A 230 5.37 7.88 0.48
C CYS A 230 6.77 7.77 -0.14
N GLN A 231 7.80 8.06 0.66
CA GLN A 231 9.22 8.09 0.25
C GLN A 231 9.96 6.76 0.50
N GLN A 232 9.23 5.70 0.82
CA GLN A 232 9.82 4.47 1.30
C GLN A 232 10.28 3.55 0.17
N CYS A 233 9.42 3.26 -0.81
CA CYS A 233 9.69 2.36 -1.95
C CYS A 233 9.26 3.01 -3.27
N SER A 234 9.49 2.33 -4.41
CA SER A 234 9.19 2.82 -5.75
C SER A 234 7.70 2.90 -6.11
N ILE A 235 6.81 2.46 -5.22
CA ILE A 235 5.38 2.32 -5.52
C ILE A 235 4.61 3.67 -5.47
N GLY A 236 5.07 4.64 -4.68
CA GLY A 236 4.46 5.98 -4.65
C GLY A 236 3.07 6.04 -4.00
N CYS A 237 2.86 5.33 -2.89
CA CYS A 237 1.58 5.37 -2.15
C CYS A 237 1.22 6.80 -1.71
N ASN A 238 -0.06 7.18 -1.87
CA ASN A 238 -0.57 8.49 -1.48
C ASN A 238 -0.82 8.54 0.03
N ILE A 239 -0.27 9.54 0.70
CA ILE A 239 -0.32 9.67 2.15
C ILE A 239 -0.79 11.07 2.57
N SER A 240 -1.21 11.19 3.82
CA SER A 240 -1.57 12.44 4.50
C SER A 240 -0.77 12.54 5.81
N PRO A 241 0.48 13.05 5.77
CA PRO A 241 1.25 13.36 6.97
C PRO A 241 0.58 14.43 7.83
N GLY A 242 0.46 14.16 9.13
CA GLY A 242 -0.02 15.09 10.15
C GLY A 242 1.13 15.70 10.93
N GLU A 243 1.26 17.03 10.90
CA GLU A 243 2.33 17.80 11.55
C GLU A 243 1.80 18.57 12.76
N ARG A 244 2.66 18.72 13.77
CA ARG A 244 2.46 19.65 14.88
C ARG A 244 3.79 20.16 15.45
N TYR A 245 3.94 21.48 15.52
CA TYR A 245 5.11 22.20 16.08
C TYR A 245 6.46 21.86 15.41
N GLY A 246 6.47 21.76 14.09
CA GLY A 246 7.61 21.38 13.26
C GLY A 246 7.95 19.89 13.30
N GLU A 247 7.13 19.05 13.93
CA GLU A 247 7.35 17.61 14.03
C GLU A 247 6.24 16.82 13.32
N LEU A 248 6.65 15.82 12.55
CA LEU A 248 5.73 14.88 11.93
C LEU A 248 5.20 13.92 13.01
N ARG A 249 3.88 13.90 13.24
CA ARG A 249 3.24 13.16 14.32
C ARG A 249 2.73 11.79 13.90
N ARG A 250 2.05 11.72 12.76
CA ARG A 250 1.47 10.48 12.21
C ARG A 250 1.31 10.56 10.70
N ILE A 251 1.15 9.41 10.05
CA ILE A 251 0.83 9.31 8.62
C ILE A 251 -0.48 8.55 8.44
N GLU A 252 -1.43 9.17 7.76
CA GLU A 252 -2.69 8.55 7.35
C GLU A 252 -2.70 8.18 5.87
N ASN A 253 -3.51 7.18 5.52
CA ASN A 253 -3.77 6.84 4.13
C ASN A 253 -4.54 7.99 3.45
N ARG A 254 -4.04 8.46 2.31
CA ARG A 254 -4.83 9.33 1.43
C ARG A 254 -5.41 8.48 0.32
N TYR A 255 -6.75 8.52 0.20
CA TYR A 255 -7.45 7.74 -0.82
C TYR A 255 -6.96 8.07 -2.22
N ASN A 256 -6.57 7.03 -2.96
CA ASN A 256 -6.27 7.12 -4.38
C ASN A 256 -6.76 5.84 -5.06
N GLY A 257 -7.74 5.97 -5.96
CA GLY A 257 -8.42 4.85 -6.60
C GLY A 257 -7.53 3.95 -7.46
N THR A 258 -6.39 4.44 -7.94
CA THR A 258 -5.50 3.70 -8.84
C THR A 258 -4.27 3.12 -8.14
N VAL A 259 -3.83 3.75 -7.04
CA VAL A 259 -2.60 3.39 -6.31
C VAL A 259 -2.91 2.57 -5.05
N ASN A 260 -3.04 3.21 -3.89
CA ASN A 260 -3.08 2.55 -2.59
C ASN A 260 -4.52 2.33 -2.06
N HIS A 261 -5.52 2.94 -2.68
CA HIS A 261 -6.94 2.85 -2.28
C HIS A 261 -7.11 3.25 -0.81
N TYR A 262 -7.51 2.34 0.07
CA TYR A 262 -7.69 2.62 1.51
C TYR A 262 -6.51 2.20 2.40
N PHE A 263 -5.44 1.61 1.85
CA PHE A 263 -4.44 0.90 2.67
C PHE A 263 -2.99 1.26 2.36
N LEU A 264 -2.19 1.39 3.42
CA LEU A 264 -0.73 1.56 3.38
C LEU A 264 -0.02 0.31 3.90
N CYS A 265 1.24 0.09 3.54
CA CYS A 265 2.08 -0.86 4.28
C CYS A 265 2.62 -0.22 5.57
N ASP A 266 3.01 -1.03 6.54
CA ASP A 266 3.47 -0.56 7.85
C ASP A 266 4.75 0.28 7.75
N ARG A 267 5.64 -0.05 6.80
CA ARG A 267 6.82 0.78 6.47
C ARG A 267 6.43 2.19 6.02
N GLY A 268 5.37 2.32 5.21
CA GLY A 268 4.87 3.62 4.75
C GLY A 268 4.18 4.41 5.86
N ARG A 269 3.49 3.71 6.77
CA ARG A 269 2.73 4.30 7.87
C ARG A 269 3.62 4.77 9.02
N PHE A 270 4.54 3.92 9.48
CA PHE A 270 5.33 4.17 10.70
C PHE A 270 6.78 4.55 10.42
N GLY A 271 7.28 4.38 9.18
CA GLY A 271 8.68 4.57 8.82
C GLY A 271 9.16 6.02 8.72
N TYR A 272 8.57 6.97 9.44
CA TYR A 272 8.85 8.41 9.29
C TYR A 272 9.71 9.02 10.41
N GLY A 273 10.03 8.25 11.45
CA GLY A 273 10.74 8.76 12.64
C GLY A 273 12.07 9.47 12.35
N TYR A 274 12.75 9.13 11.24
CA TYR A 274 14.00 9.77 10.84
C TYR A 274 13.87 11.28 10.59
N VAL A 275 12.68 11.78 10.26
CA VAL A 275 12.41 13.21 10.03
C VAL A 275 12.58 14.04 11.30
N ASN A 276 12.28 13.42 12.45
CA ASN A 276 12.25 14.05 13.78
C ASN A 276 13.52 13.80 14.61
N LEU A 277 14.54 13.16 14.03
CA LEU A 277 15.80 12.89 14.71
C LEU A 277 16.49 14.19 15.15
N LYS A 278 17.05 14.18 16.37
CA LYS A 278 17.69 15.36 16.98
C LYS A 278 19.02 15.71 16.31
N ASP A 279 19.71 14.70 15.77
CA ASP A 279 20.98 14.80 15.06
C ASP A 279 20.81 15.06 13.55
N ARG A 280 19.58 15.23 13.06
CA ARG A 280 19.34 15.64 11.68
C ARG A 280 19.94 17.03 11.43
N PRO A 281 20.85 17.22 10.45
CA PRO A 281 21.44 18.52 10.15
C PRO A 281 20.38 19.55 9.76
N ARG A 282 20.36 20.70 10.45
CA ARG A 282 19.42 21.82 10.21
C ARG A 282 20.09 23.11 9.73
N GLN A 283 21.42 23.15 9.76
CA GLN A 283 22.22 24.31 9.39
C GLN A 283 23.32 23.87 8.43
N PRO A 284 23.66 24.71 7.44
CA PRO A 284 24.83 24.48 6.60
C PRO A 284 26.11 24.44 7.45
N VAL A 285 27.00 23.50 7.12
CA VAL A 285 28.30 23.37 7.78
C VAL A 285 29.40 23.31 6.72
N GLN A 286 30.52 23.97 7.00
CA GLN A 286 31.74 23.89 6.20
C GLN A 286 32.83 23.22 7.03
N ARG A 287 33.51 22.24 6.44
CA ARG A 287 34.70 21.65 7.05
C ARG A 287 35.91 22.56 6.80
N ARG A 288 36.69 22.88 7.83
CA ARG A 288 37.99 23.54 7.73
C ARG A 288 39.04 22.74 8.50
N GLY A 289 39.95 22.07 7.77
CA GLY A 289 40.86 21.09 8.38
C GLY A 289 40.07 19.91 8.96
N ASP A 290 40.20 19.70 10.27
CA ASP A 290 39.46 18.67 11.01
C ASP A 290 38.21 19.18 11.74
N ASP A 291 37.99 20.50 11.76
CA ASP A 291 36.86 21.13 12.42
C ASP A 291 35.71 21.44 11.44
N PHE A 292 34.49 21.58 12.00
CA PHE A 292 33.30 22.02 11.28
C PHE A 292 32.84 23.38 11.79
N ILE A 293 32.59 24.30 10.87
CA ILE A 293 32.08 25.64 11.16
C ILE A 293 30.65 25.73 10.62
N THR A 294 29.72 26.11 11.50
CA THR A 294 28.34 26.43 11.12
C THR A 294 28.31 27.73 10.32
N LEU A 295 27.63 27.70 9.18
CA LEU A 295 27.43 28.86 8.31
C LEU A 295 25.95 29.26 8.28
N ASN A 296 25.68 30.52 7.99
CA ASN A 296 24.34 30.92 7.55
C ASN A 296 24.13 30.55 6.07
N ALA A 297 22.88 30.64 5.59
CA ALA A 297 22.53 30.24 4.23
C ALA A 297 23.27 31.05 3.14
N GLU A 298 23.42 32.36 3.32
CA GLU A 298 24.09 33.24 2.35
C GLU A 298 25.59 32.92 2.25
N GLN A 299 26.26 32.77 3.39
CA GLN A 299 27.67 32.37 3.47
C GLN A 299 27.92 31.00 2.83
N ALA A 300 27.02 30.04 3.08
CA ALA A 300 27.11 28.71 2.50
C ALA A 300 26.93 28.74 0.98
N MET A 301 25.95 29.50 0.48
CA MET A 301 25.71 29.63 -0.96
C MET A 301 26.84 30.36 -1.67
N GLN A 302 27.35 31.45 -1.11
CA GLN A 302 28.48 32.18 -1.68
C GLN A 302 29.75 31.32 -1.67
N GLY A 303 30.04 30.65 -0.55
CA GLY A 303 31.19 29.75 -0.43
C GLY A 303 31.12 28.58 -1.42
N ALA A 304 29.94 27.97 -1.59
CA ALA A 304 29.74 26.94 -2.60
C ALA A 304 29.94 27.49 -4.01
N ALA A 305 29.35 28.65 -4.34
CA ALA A 305 29.49 29.27 -5.65
C ALA A 305 30.96 29.61 -5.99
N ASP A 306 31.73 30.08 -5.02
CA ASP A 306 33.14 30.42 -5.23
C ASP A 306 34.00 29.18 -5.48
N ILE A 307 33.75 28.08 -4.76
CA ILE A 307 34.40 26.78 -5.03
C ILE A 307 34.07 26.33 -6.46
N LEU A 308 32.80 26.39 -6.86
CA LEU A 308 32.38 25.97 -8.20
C LEU A 308 32.99 26.83 -9.31
N ARG A 309 33.14 28.15 -9.10
CA ARG A 309 33.77 29.07 -10.07
C ARG A 309 35.28 28.84 -10.22
N GLN A 310 35.94 28.41 -9.14
CA GLN A 310 37.38 28.15 -9.14
C GLN A 310 37.74 26.76 -9.70
N SER A 311 36.77 25.86 -9.76
CA SER A 311 36.93 24.50 -10.26
C SER A 311 36.98 24.47 -11.78
N LYS A 312 37.83 23.62 -12.35
CA LYS A 312 37.96 23.43 -13.81
C LYS A 312 36.86 22.53 -14.36
N LYS A 313 36.49 21.49 -13.63
CA LYS A 313 35.43 20.54 -14.00
C LYS A 313 34.64 20.13 -12.77
N VAL A 314 33.39 20.57 -12.71
CA VAL A 314 32.42 20.19 -11.69
C VAL A 314 31.58 19.03 -12.19
N ILE A 315 31.42 18.01 -11.36
CA ILE A 315 30.45 16.94 -11.60
C ILE A 315 29.32 16.94 -10.56
N GLY A 316 28.15 16.45 -10.96
CA GLY A 316 26.98 16.32 -10.08
C GLY A 316 26.62 14.85 -9.90
N ILE A 317 26.47 14.41 -8.64
CA ILE A 317 25.97 13.10 -8.29
C ILE A 317 24.55 13.25 -7.74
N GLY A 318 23.57 12.83 -8.51
CA GLY A 318 22.16 12.82 -8.16
C GLY A 318 21.78 11.73 -7.14
N SER A 319 20.48 11.61 -6.89
CA SER A 319 19.93 10.62 -5.97
C SER A 319 18.60 10.07 -6.46
N PRO A 320 18.40 8.74 -6.46
CA PRO A 320 17.12 8.12 -6.76
C PRO A 320 16.09 8.29 -5.63
N ARG A 321 16.46 8.94 -4.52
CA ARG A 321 15.53 9.34 -3.44
C ARG A 321 15.17 10.82 -3.46
N ALA A 322 16.00 11.67 -4.09
CA ALA A 322 15.68 13.07 -4.27
C ALA A 322 14.55 13.24 -5.30
N SER A 323 13.90 14.40 -5.28
CA SER A 323 12.90 14.75 -6.29
C SER A 323 13.51 14.83 -7.70
N ILE A 324 12.67 14.68 -8.73
CA ILE A 324 13.11 14.80 -10.12
C ILE A 324 13.53 16.24 -10.42
N GLU A 325 12.86 17.21 -9.81
CA GLU A 325 13.17 18.64 -9.92
C GLU A 325 14.57 18.95 -9.35
N SER A 326 14.93 18.38 -8.20
CA SER A 326 16.26 18.58 -7.61
C SER A 326 17.36 17.92 -8.46
N ASN A 327 17.11 16.72 -8.97
CA ASN A 327 18.04 16.06 -9.90
C ASN A 327 18.19 16.86 -11.21
N PHE A 328 17.09 17.40 -11.73
CA PHE A 328 17.09 18.24 -12.92
C PHE A 328 17.88 19.53 -12.68
N ALA A 329 17.65 20.23 -11.55
CA ALA A 329 18.39 21.43 -11.19
C ALA A 329 19.90 21.15 -11.06
N LEU A 330 20.28 20.01 -10.47
CA LEU A 330 21.69 19.60 -10.41
C LEU A 330 22.26 19.34 -11.80
N ARG A 331 21.51 18.64 -12.68
CA ARG A 331 21.91 18.38 -14.05
C ARG A 331 22.13 19.67 -14.84
N GLU A 332 21.25 20.66 -14.70
CA GLU A 332 21.41 21.97 -15.35
C GLU A 332 22.61 22.74 -14.79
N LEU A 333 22.90 22.61 -13.48
CA LEU A 333 24.04 23.27 -12.84
C LEU A 333 25.39 22.76 -13.38
N VAL A 334 25.55 21.45 -13.54
CA VAL A 334 26.83 20.83 -13.94
C VAL A 334 26.92 20.54 -15.45
N GLY A 335 25.80 20.59 -16.15
CA GLY A 335 25.65 20.18 -17.54
C GLY A 335 25.39 18.67 -17.68
N ALA A 336 24.67 18.28 -18.72
CA ALA A 336 24.24 16.89 -18.93
C ALA A 336 25.40 15.88 -18.97
N GLU A 337 26.54 16.25 -19.55
CA GLU A 337 27.73 15.38 -19.66
C GLU A 337 28.46 15.16 -18.33
N ASN A 338 28.23 16.02 -17.34
CA ASN A 338 28.84 15.93 -16.01
C ASN A 338 27.84 15.48 -14.94
N PHE A 339 26.64 15.07 -15.34
CA PHE A 339 25.60 14.60 -14.45
C PHE A 339 25.61 13.08 -14.35
N TYR A 340 25.69 12.59 -13.12
CA TYR A 340 25.66 11.19 -12.77
C TYR A 340 24.48 10.90 -11.87
N THR A 341 23.80 9.79 -12.08
CA THR A 341 22.55 9.47 -11.37
C THR A 341 22.77 9.15 -9.88
N GLY A 342 24.00 8.83 -9.50
CA GLY A 342 24.32 8.31 -8.17
C GLY A 342 23.84 6.88 -7.93
N ILE A 343 23.45 6.17 -8.99
CA ILE A 343 23.12 4.74 -9.00
C ILE A 343 24.34 3.95 -9.47
N ALA A 344 24.63 2.81 -8.82
CA ALA A 344 25.72 1.92 -9.24
C ALA A 344 25.49 1.38 -10.67
N ARG A 345 26.56 1.20 -11.44
CA ARG A 345 26.50 0.84 -12.87
C ARG A 345 25.57 -0.34 -13.16
N GLY A 346 25.75 -1.46 -12.46
CA GLY A 346 24.92 -2.65 -12.67
C GLY A 346 23.44 -2.44 -12.31
N GLU A 347 23.13 -1.62 -11.29
CA GLU A 347 21.73 -1.28 -10.98
C GLU A 347 21.15 -0.35 -12.05
N GLN A 348 21.93 0.60 -12.54
CA GLN A 348 21.53 1.51 -13.61
C GLN A 348 21.25 0.75 -14.92
N GLU A 349 22.10 -0.21 -15.31
CA GLU A 349 21.90 -1.05 -16.49
C GLU A 349 20.58 -1.84 -16.41
N ARG A 350 20.30 -2.46 -15.26
CA ARG A 350 19.04 -3.19 -15.02
C ARG A 350 17.83 -2.25 -15.05
N LEU A 351 17.95 -1.06 -14.48
CA LEU A 351 16.91 -0.05 -14.53
C LEU A 351 16.61 0.41 -15.96
N GLN A 352 17.66 0.63 -16.77
CA GLN A 352 17.49 0.98 -18.19
C GLN A 352 16.85 -0.17 -18.97
N LEU A 353 17.24 -1.42 -18.69
CA LEU A 353 16.59 -2.59 -19.27
C LEU A 353 15.11 -2.69 -18.89
N ALA A 354 14.75 -2.47 -17.63
CA ALA A 354 13.36 -2.43 -17.18
C ALA A 354 12.57 -1.33 -17.90
N LEU A 355 13.12 -0.10 -17.99
CA LEU A 355 12.50 1.00 -18.74
C LEU A 355 12.33 0.67 -20.23
N LYS A 356 13.32 0.01 -20.84
CA LYS A 356 13.25 -0.47 -22.22
C LYS A 356 12.10 -1.46 -22.39
N VAL A 357 11.98 -2.45 -21.52
CA VAL A 357 10.87 -3.42 -21.54
C VAL A 357 9.52 -2.72 -21.43
N LEU A 358 9.38 -1.78 -20.49
CA LEU A 358 8.12 -1.05 -20.28
C LEU A 358 7.75 -0.13 -21.46
N ARG A 359 8.73 0.50 -22.12
CA ARG A 359 8.49 1.44 -23.24
C ARG A 359 8.35 0.75 -24.59
N GLU A 360 9.19 -0.26 -24.85
CA GLU A 360 9.36 -0.87 -26.18
C GLU A 360 8.77 -2.28 -26.25
N GLY A 361 8.52 -2.94 -25.12
CA GLY A 361 7.99 -4.30 -25.08
C GLY A 361 6.55 -4.42 -25.58
N GLY A 362 5.83 -3.30 -25.67
CA GLY A 362 4.44 -3.23 -26.14
C GLY A 362 3.44 -3.93 -25.22
N ILE A 363 3.83 -4.37 -24.04
CA ILE A 363 2.95 -5.02 -23.05
C ILE A 363 2.44 -3.96 -22.08
N TYR A 364 1.18 -4.08 -21.68
CA TYR A 364 0.55 -3.11 -20.80
C TYR A 364 1.10 -3.21 -19.37
N THR A 365 1.32 -2.06 -18.72
CA THR A 365 1.69 -1.99 -17.31
C THR A 365 0.47 -1.57 -16.49
N PRO A 366 -0.10 -2.49 -15.68
CA PRO A 366 -1.30 -2.18 -14.91
C PRO A 366 -1.03 -1.20 -13.77
N ALA A 367 -2.02 -0.38 -13.46
CA ALA A 367 -2.10 0.30 -12.17
C ALA A 367 -2.25 -0.73 -11.04
N LEU A 368 -1.90 -0.34 -9.80
CA LEU A 368 -1.96 -1.25 -8.64
C LEU A 368 -3.36 -1.82 -8.41
N ARG A 369 -4.40 -1.01 -8.64
CA ARG A 369 -5.78 -1.49 -8.50
C ARG A 369 -6.13 -2.54 -9.55
N GLU A 370 -5.59 -2.40 -10.76
CA GLU A 370 -5.87 -3.33 -11.86
C GLU A 370 -5.22 -4.69 -11.63
N ILE A 371 -4.10 -4.76 -10.89
CA ILE A 371 -3.46 -6.02 -10.48
C ILE A 371 -4.47 -6.97 -9.81
N GLU A 372 -5.41 -6.43 -9.02
CA GLU A 372 -6.43 -7.25 -8.33
C GLU A 372 -7.39 -7.97 -9.28
N SER A 373 -7.41 -7.61 -10.57
CA SER A 373 -8.28 -8.22 -11.59
C SER A 373 -7.62 -9.35 -12.39
N TYR A 374 -6.33 -9.60 -12.18
CA TYR A 374 -5.58 -10.63 -12.92
C TYR A 374 -5.90 -12.03 -12.38
N ASP A 375 -5.97 -13.02 -13.28
CA ASP A 375 -6.45 -14.37 -12.98
C ASP A 375 -5.36 -15.45 -13.00
N ALA A 376 -4.10 -15.06 -13.25
CA ALA A 376 -2.89 -15.83 -12.97
C ALA A 376 -1.70 -14.87 -12.79
N VAL A 377 -0.80 -15.15 -11.84
CA VAL A 377 0.35 -14.26 -11.55
C VAL A 377 1.64 -15.07 -11.47
N LEU A 378 2.69 -14.58 -12.14
CA LEU A 378 4.07 -15.05 -11.98
C LEU A 378 4.92 -13.91 -11.43
N VAL A 379 5.49 -14.09 -10.24
CA VAL A 379 6.51 -13.22 -9.66
C VAL A 379 7.88 -13.85 -9.90
N LEU A 380 8.70 -13.21 -10.73
CA LEU A 380 10.02 -13.71 -11.13
C LEU A 380 11.14 -12.85 -10.55
N GLY A 381 11.82 -13.39 -9.53
CA GLY A 381 13.01 -12.80 -8.91
C GLY A 381 12.76 -11.59 -8.01
N GLU A 382 11.55 -11.44 -7.48
CA GLU A 382 11.20 -10.32 -6.60
C GLU A 382 10.47 -10.82 -5.35
N ASP A 383 10.94 -10.40 -4.17
CA ASP A 383 10.13 -10.42 -2.96
C ASP A 383 9.33 -9.12 -2.85
N VAL A 384 8.17 -9.11 -3.51
CA VAL A 384 7.29 -7.94 -3.57
C VAL A 384 6.76 -7.52 -2.20
N THR A 385 6.86 -8.37 -1.17
CA THR A 385 6.47 -8.00 0.20
C THR A 385 7.45 -6.99 0.80
N GLN A 386 8.71 -7.03 0.35
CA GLN A 386 9.79 -6.14 0.79
C GLN A 386 10.03 -4.99 -0.19
N THR A 387 10.00 -5.27 -1.50
CA THR A 387 10.37 -4.31 -2.54
C THR A 387 9.21 -3.41 -2.94
N GLY A 388 7.97 -3.89 -2.83
CA GLY A 388 6.78 -3.17 -3.23
C GLY A 388 5.53 -3.66 -2.52
N ALA A 389 5.48 -3.58 -1.18
CA ALA A 389 4.44 -4.21 -0.36
C ALA A 389 2.99 -4.00 -0.88
N ARG A 390 2.63 -2.80 -1.35
CA ARG A 390 1.27 -2.62 -1.90
C ARG A 390 0.98 -3.44 -3.16
N VAL A 391 1.97 -3.77 -3.97
CA VAL A 391 1.85 -4.77 -5.04
C VAL A 391 1.52 -6.14 -4.42
N ALA A 392 2.22 -6.57 -3.36
CA ALA A 392 1.94 -7.83 -2.68
C ALA A 392 0.49 -7.93 -2.20
N LEU A 393 -0.04 -6.86 -1.56
CA LEU A 393 -1.44 -6.83 -1.13
C LEU A 393 -2.42 -6.87 -2.32
N ALA A 394 -2.08 -6.26 -3.46
CA ALA A 394 -2.89 -6.37 -4.68
C ALA A 394 -2.85 -7.79 -5.28
N VAL A 395 -1.69 -8.46 -5.26
CA VAL A 395 -1.55 -9.87 -5.64
C VAL A 395 -2.39 -10.77 -4.75
N ARG A 396 -2.43 -10.53 -3.42
CA ARG A 396 -3.33 -11.25 -2.50
C ARG A 396 -4.80 -11.11 -2.94
N GLN A 397 -5.23 -9.91 -3.34
CA GLN A 397 -6.59 -9.72 -3.85
C GLN A 397 -6.82 -10.43 -5.20
N ALA A 398 -5.83 -10.41 -6.09
CA ALA A 398 -5.89 -11.13 -7.36
C ALA A 398 -6.10 -12.64 -7.14
N VAL A 399 -5.33 -13.24 -6.24
CA VAL A 399 -5.48 -14.66 -5.87
C VAL A 399 -6.88 -14.97 -5.32
N LYS A 400 -7.42 -14.10 -4.46
CA LYS A 400 -8.79 -14.20 -3.92
C LYS A 400 -9.88 -13.94 -4.95
N GLY A 401 -9.54 -13.39 -6.12
CA GLY A 401 -10.46 -13.12 -7.23
C GLY A 401 -11.24 -14.36 -7.67
N LYS A 402 -10.69 -15.57 -7.48
CA LYS A 402 -11.34 -16.81 -7.90
C LYS A 402 -12.66 -17.06 -7.15
N ALA A 403 -12.68 -16.75 -5.85
CA ALA A 403 -13.88 -16.83 -5.05
C ALA A 403 -14.95 -15.86 -5.55
N ARG A 404 -14.55 -14.63 -5.94
CA ARG A 404 -15.46 -13.63 -6.52
C ARG A 404 -15.99 -14.07 -7.87
N GLU A 405 -15.15 -14.63 -8.73
CA GLU A 405 -15.58 -15.19 -10.03
C GLU A 405 -16.63 -16.29 -9.85
N MET A 406 -16.40 -17.23 -8.92
CA MET A 406 -17.34 -18.31 -8.59
C MET A 406 -18.65 -17.77 -8.01
N ALA A 407 -18.59 -16.75 -7.17
CA ALA A 407 -19.76 -16.11 -6.58
C ALA A 407 -20.58 -15.33 -7.63
N ALA A 408 -19.90 -14.61 -8.54
CA ALA A 408 -20.52 -13.91 -9.65
C ALA A 408 -21.27 -14.87 -10.59
N ALA A 409 -20.72 -16.06 -10.85
CA ALA A 409 -21.38 -17.11 -11.62
C ALA A 409 -22.71 -17.59 -10.96
N GLN A 410 -22.84 -17.44 -9.64
CA GLN A 410 -24.05 -17.72 -8.87
C GLN A 410 -24.92 -16.48 -8.60
N LYS A 411 -24.61 -15.34 -9.25
CA LYS A 411 -25.31 -14.05 -9.07
C LYS A 411 -25.28 -13.52 -7.62
N VAL A 412 -24.24 -13.86 -6.86
CA VAL A 412 -23.99 -13.26 -5.55
C VAL A 412 -23.32 -11.90 -5.75
N ALA A 413 -23.83 -10.87 -5.08
CA ALA A 413 -23.29 -9.52 -5.18
C ALA A 413 -21.95 -9.39 -4.43
N ASP A 414 -21.04 -8.55 -4.96
CA ASP A 414 -19.67 -8.39 -4.43
C ASP A 414 -19.61 -7.91 -2.97
N TRP A 415 -20.62 -7.16 -2.52
CA TRP A 415 -20.69 -6.68 -1.14
C TRP A 415 -21.11 -7.76 -0.12
N GLN A 416 -21.56 -8.94 -0.57
CA GLN A 416 -21.90 -10.09 0.27
C GLN A 416 -20.68 -10.96 0.59
N ILE A 417 -19.69 -10.38 1.25
CA ILE A 417 -18.37 -11.01 1.44
C ILE A 417 -18.44 -12.40 2.10
N ALA A 418 -19.34 -12.60 3.07
CA ALA A 418 -19.49 -13.88 3.75
C ALA A 418 -19.99 -14.99 2.80
N ALA A 419 -20.88 -14.66 1.87
CA ALA A 419 -21.37 -15.60 0.86
C ALA A 419 -20.26 -15.96 -0.14
N ILE A 420 -19.48 -14.97 -0.57
CA ILE A 420 -18.34 -15.16 -1.48
C ILE A 420 -17.31 -16.11 -0.86
N LEU A 421 -16.94 -15.88 0.40
CA LEU A 421 -15.99 -16.74 1.12
C LEU A 421 -16.50 -18.18 1.25
N ASN A 422 -17.80 -18.38 1.53
CA ASN A 422 -18.41 -19.71 1.63
C ASN A 422 -18.44 -20.46 0.29
N ILE A 423 -18.69 -19.75 -0.82
CA ILE A 423 -18.71 -20.33 -2.17
C ILE A 423 -17.30 -20.69 -2.64
N GLY A 424 -16.35 -19.76 -2.49
CA GLY A 424 -14.99 -19.95 -2.95
C GLY A 424 -14.18 -20.92 -2.11
N GLN A 425 -14.45 -21.00 -0.80
CA GLN A 425 -13.68 -21.80 0.16
C GLN A 425 -12.16 -21.57 0.03
N ARG A 426 -11.43 -22.56 -0.54
CA ARG A 426 -9.98 -22.51 -0.76
C ARG A 426 -9.60 -22.26 -2.22
N ALA A 427 -10.57 -21.98 -3.10
CA ALA A 427 -10.32 -21.70 -4.50
C ALA A 427 -9.50 -20.40 -4.64
N LYS A 428 -8.43 -20.49 -5.41
CA LYS A 428 -7.44 -19.42 -5.60
C LYS A 428 -7.07 -19.34 -7.09
N HIS A 429 -6.85 -18.14 -7.60
CA HIS A 429 -6.13 -17.99 -8.86
C HIS A 429 -4.67 -18.44 -8.66
N PRO A 430 -4.04 -19.06 -9.67
CA PRO A 430 -2.67 -19.54 -9.55
C PRO A 430 -1.70 -18.37 -9.38
N LEU A 431 -0.87 -18.47 -8.35
CA LEU A 431 0.26 -17.60 -8.10
C LEU A 431 1.53 -18.46 -8.07
N PHE A 432 2.51 -18.07 -8.87
CA PHE A 432 3.83 -18.68 -8.89
C PHE A 432 4.85 -17.64 -8.45
N VAL A 433 5.73 -18.01 -7.51
CA VAL A 433 6.74 -17.12 -6.96
C VAL A 433 8.11 -17.75 -7.12
N THR A 434 9.09 -16.98 -7.57
CA THR A 434 10.50 -17.37 -7.51
C THR A 434 11.26 -16.42 -6.61
N ASN A 435 12.05 -16.96 -5.71
CA ASN A 435 12.92 -16.17 -4.84
C ASN A 435 14.12 -17.00 -4.35
N VAL A 436 15.09 -16.36 -3.71
CA VAL A 436 16.23 -17.06 -3.10
C VAL A 436 15.85 -17.71 -1.75
N ASP A 437 14.87 -17.13 -1.05
CA ASP A 437 14.43 -17.55 0.29
C ASP A 437 12.90 -17.44 0.43
N ASP A 438 12.38 -17.86 1.57
CA ASP A 438 10.96 -17.83 1.93
C ASP A 438 10.40 -16.40 1.83
N THR A 439 9.27 -16.26 1.15
CA THR A 439 8.54 -14.99 1.09
C THR A 439 7.25 -15.06 1.87
N ARG A 440 6.72 -13.91 2.26
CA ARG A 440 5.40 -13.86 2.89
C ARG A 440 4.24 -14.17 1.94
N LEU A 441 4.48 -14.31 0.63
CA LEU A 441 3.46 -14.77 -0.33
C LEU A 441 3.43 -16.29 -0.52
N ASP A 442 4.37 -17.03 0.08
CA ASP A 442 4.44 -18.49 -0.03
C ASP A 442 3.17 -19.17 0.55
N ASP A 443 2.49 -18.51 1.49
CA ASP A 443 1.23 -18.94 2.10
C ASP A 443 0.05 -19.02 1.09
N ILE A 444 0.12 -18.24 0.02
CA ILE A 444 -0.92 -18.16 -1.02
C ILE A 444 -0.45 -18.62 -2.39
N ALA A 445 0.85 -18.90 -2.58
CA ALA A 445 1.39 -19.42 -3.82
C ALA A 445 0.91 -20.85 -4.11
N ALA A 446 0.60 -21.13 -5.37
CA ALA A 446 0.35 -22.49 -5.86
C ALA A 446 1.66 -23.30 -5.91
N TRP A 447 2.77 -22.63 -6.23
CA TRP A 447 4.11 -23.19 -6.15
C TRP A 447 5.15 -22.08 -6.02
N THR A 448 6.16 -22.32 -5.17
CA THR A 448 7.31 -21.43 -4.98
C THR A 448 8.58 -22.15 -5.44
N TYR A 449 9.38 -21.49 -6.27
CA TYR A 449 10.69 -21.96 -6.69
C TYR A 449 11.79 -21.22 -5.93
N ARG A 450 12.53 -21.96 -5.10
CA ARG A 450 13.61 -21.44 -4.27
C ARG A 450 14.94 -21.85 -4.88
N ALA A 451 15.64 -20.90 -5.48
CA ALA A 451 16.85 -21.18 -6.24
C ALA A 451 17.77 -19.96 -6.36
N PRO A 452 19.06 -20.15 -6.71
CA PRO A 452 19.92 -19.05 -7.12
C PRO A 452 19.29 -18.21 -8.23
N VAL A 453 19.60 -16.92 -8.27
CA VAL A 453 19.00 -15.97 -9.22
C VAL A 453 19.19 -16.40 -10.68
N GLU A 454 20.33 -17.02 -11.00
CA GLU A 454 20.63 -17.57 -12.33
C GLU A 454 19.65 -18.68 -12.73
N ASP A 455 19.35 -19.61 -11.82
CA ASP A 455 18.40 -20.69 -12.08
C ASP A 455 16.96 -20.19 -12.15
N GLN A 456 16.61 -19.14 -11.40
CA GLN A 456 15.33 -18.46 -11.55
C GLN A 456 15.19 -17.83 -12.95
N ALA A 457 16.25 -17.22 -13.49
CA ALA A 457 16.24 -16.72 -14.86
C ALA A 457 16.10 -17.85 -15.88
N ARG A 458 16.82 -18.96 -15.70
CA ARG A 458 16.70 -20.17 -16.54
C ARG A 458 15.27 -20.72 -16.54
N LEU A 459 14.62 -20.79 -15.38
CA LEU A 459 13.21 -21.17 -15.26
C LEU A 459 12.31 -20.24 -16.09
N GLY A 460 12.50 -18.92 -15.98
CA GLY A 460 11.73 -17.95 -16.76
C GLY A 460 11.93 -18.10 -18.27
N PHE A 461 13.16 -18.33 -18.75
CA PHE A 461 13.43 -18.61 -20.15
C PHE A 461 12.78 -19.92 -20.63
N ALA A 462 12.79 -20.96 -19.78
CA ALA A 462 12.15 -22.24 -20.10
C ALA A 462 10.62 -22.11 -20.21
N ILE A 463 10.00 -21.34 -19.32
CA ILE A 463 8.56 -21.00 -19.42
C ILE A 463 8.28 -20.25 -20.72
N ALA A 464 9.13 -19.28 -21.09
CA ALA A 464 8.97 -18.54 -22.34
C ALA A 464 9.08 -19.45 -23.57
N HIS A 465 10.05 -20.38 -23.60
CA HIS A 465 10.21 -21.37 -24.67
C HIS A 465 9.00 -22.30 -24.77
N ALA A 466 8.51 -22.81 -23.65
CA ALA A 466 7.33 -23.68 -23.63
C ALA A 466 6.03 -22.96 -24.06
N LEU A 467 5.96 -21.64 -23.89
CA LEU A 467 4.85 -20.82 -24.40
C LEU A 467 5.01 -20.48 -25.89
N ASP A 468 6.24 -20.27 -26.36
CA ASP A 468 6.59 -19.92 -27.73
C ASP A 468 7.93 -20.57 -28.12
N ASN A 469 7.85 -21.61 -28.94
CA ASN A 469 9.01 -22.40 -29.40
C ASN A 469 10.01 -21.60 -30.25
N THR A 470 9.71 -20.34 -30.62
CA THR A 470 10.69 -19.45 -31.26
C THR A 470 11.71 -18.88 -30.27
N ALA A 471 11.39 -18.87 -28.97
CA ALA A 471 12.36 -18.52 -27.94
C ALA A 471 13.40 -19.64 -27.78
N PRO A 472 14.65 -19.33 -27.39
CA PRO A 472 15.69 -20.35 -27.24
C PRO A 472 15.33 -21.42 -26.19
N ALA A 473 15.60 -22.69 -26.51
CA ALA A 473 15.48 -23.78 -25.55
C ALA A 473 16.51 -23.63 -24.42
N VAL A 474 16.16 -24.10 -23.22
CA VAL A 474 17.05 -24.11 -22.06
C VAL A 474 17.46 -25.55 -21.77
N ASP A 475 18.75 -25.83 -21.90
CA ASP A 475 19.29 -27.16 -21.61
C ASP A 475 19.46 -27.40 -20.11
N GLY A 476 19.51 -28.68 -19.72
CA GLY A 476 19.84 -29.09 -18.36
C GLY A 476 18.77 -28.79 -17.30
N ILE A 477 17.50 -28.87 -17.69
CA ILE A 477 16.34 -28.85 -16.79
C ILE A 477 15.98 -30.29 -16.45
N ASP A 478 15.90 -30.62 -15.17
CA ASP A 478 15.49 -31.96 -14.72
C ASP A 478 14.00 -32.22 -14.97
N SER A 479 13.60 -33.49 -14.96
CA SER A 479 12.22 -33.89 -15.26
C SER A 479 11.19 -33.34 -14.26
N ASP A 480 11.57 -33.16 -13.00
CA ASP A 480 10.65 -32.68 -11.97
C ASP A 480 10.38 -31.19 -12.17
N LEU A 481 11.42 -30.41 -12.47
CA LEU A 481 11.31 -29.00 -12.82
C LEU A 481 10.55 -28.81 -14.15
N GLN A 482 10.78 -29.67 -15.14
CA GLN A 482 10.00 -29.65 -16.39
C GLN A 482 8.50 -29.85 -16.14
N ASN A 483 8.13 -30.80 -15.28
CA ASN A 483 6.72 -31.00 -14.90
C ASN A 483 6.13 -29.74 -14.23
N LYS A 484 6.92 -29.01 -13.43
CA LYS A 484 6.47 -27.74 -12.82
C LYS A 484 6.33 -26.63 -13.86
N ILE A 485 7.23 -26.55 -14.83
CA ILE A 485 7.14 -25.62 -15.96
C ILE A 485 5.84 -25.85 -16.72
N ASP A 486 5.51 -27.11 -17.04
CA ASP A 486 4.30 -27.45 -17.77
C ASP A 486 3.03 -26.99 -17.02
N VAL A 487 3.00 -27.14 -15.69
CA VAL A 487 1.91 -26.64 -14.83
C VAL A 487 1.81 -25.11 -14.89
N ILE A 488 2.93 -24.39 -14.81
CA ILE A 488 2.95 -22.92 -14.91
C ILE A 488 2.45 -22.47 -16.28
N VAL A 489 2.97 -23.09 -17.33
CA VAL A 489 2.62 -22.78 -18.73
C VAL A 489 1.13 -23.02 -18.96
N GLN A 490 0.59 -24.14 -18.48
CA GLN A 490 -0.84 -24.42 -18.58
C GLN A 490 -1.69 -23.38 -17.84
N ALA A 491 -1.28 -22.99 -16.63
CA ALA A 491 -1.99 -21.99 -15.84
C ALA A 491 -1.95 -20.60 -16.48
N LEU A 492 -0.78 -20.14 -16.94
CA LEU A 492 -0.62 -18.83 -17.58
C LEU A 492 -1.29 -18.77 -18.95
N ALA A 493 -1.22 -19.85 -19.74
CA ALA A 493 -1.86 -19.91 -21.06
C ALA A 493 -3.38 -20.07 -20.99
N GLY A 494 -3.89 -20.70 -19.94
CA GLY A 494 -5.33 -20.85 -19.69
C GLY A 494 -5.98 -19.62 -19.05
N ALA A 495 -5.17 -18.68 -18.54
CA ALA A 495 -5.61 -17.44 -17.94
C ALA A 495 -6.08 -16.44 -19.01
N LYS A 496 -7.14 -15.68 -18.71
CA LYS A 496 -7.61 -14.61 -19.60
C LYS A 496 -6.71 -13.38 -19.50
N LYS A 497 -6.23 -13.11 -18.29
CA LYS A 497 -5.48 -11.91 -17.92
C LYS A 497 -4.31 -12.29 -16.99
N PRO A 498 -3.21 -12.83 -17.55
CA PRO A 498 -2.01 -13.19 -16.78
C PRO A 498 -1.14 -11.97 -16.46
N LEU A 499 -0.52 -11.94 -15.28
CA LEU A 499 0.39 -10.89 -14.84
C LEU A 499 1.80 -11.42 -14.62
N ILE A 500 2.78 -10.74 -15.19
CA ILE A 500 4.20 -11.00 -14.91
C ILE A 500 4.75 -9.85 -14.07
N ILE A 501 5.30 -10.17 -12.90
CA ILE A 501 5.94 -9.20 -11.99
C ILE A 501 7.42 -9.54 -11.89
N SER A 502 8.27 -8.55 -12.12
CA SER A 502 9.71 -8.64 -11.91
C SER A 502 10.28 -7.28 -11.53
N GLY A 503 11.60 -7.11 -11.50
CA GLY A 503 12.20 -5.86 -11.08
C GLY A 503 13.72 -5.89 -11.03
N THR A 504 14.29 -4.81 -10.48
CA THR A 504 15.73 -4.62 -10.42
C THR A 504 16.38 -5.20 -9.17
N ASN A 505 15.60 -5.68 -8.20
CA ASN A 505 16.09 -6.00 -6.86
C ASN A 505 16.79 -7.36 -6.79
N ALA A 506 16.45 -8.31 -7.67
CA ALA A 506 17.18 -9.57 -7.83
C ALA A 506 18.65 -9.39 -8.24
N GLY A 507 19.00 -8.25 -8.84
CA GLY A 507 20.36 -8.01 -9.29
C GLY A 507 20.75 -8.72 -10.59
N SER A 508 19.80 -9.30 -11.34
CA SER A 508 20.05 -9.98 -12.61
C SER A 508 19.31 -9.33 -13.78
N SER A 509 20.02 -9.12 -14.88
CA SER A 509 19.43 -8.64 -16.14
C SER A 509 18.67 -9.76 -16.87
N GLU A 510 19.14 -10.99 -16.69
CA GLU A 510 18.60 -12.22 -17.27
C GLU A 510 17.18 -12.48 -16.72
N VAL A 511 16.95 -12.24 -15.42
CA VAL A 511 15.60 -12.31 -14.82
C VAL A 511 14.63 -11.33 -15.49
N ILE A 512 15.05 -10.07 -15.71
CA ILE A 512 14.21 -9.06 -16.36
C ILE A 512 13.91 -9.45 -17.81
N GLN A 513 14.90 -9.98 -18.54
CA GLN A 513 14.73 -10.49 -19.91
C GLN A 513 13.78 -11.69 -19.95
N ALA A 514 13.95 -12.64 -19.03
CA ALA A 514 13.10 -13.81 -18.92
C ALA A 514 11.64 -13.41 -18.66
N ALA A 515 11.40 -12.51 -17.72
CA ALA A 515 10.05 -11.97 -17.45
C ALA A 515 9.44 -11.30 -18.69
N ALA A 516 10.22 -10.47 -19.40
CA ALA A 516 9.78 -9.82 -20.63
C ALA A 516 9.45 -10.85 -21.74
N ASN A 517 10.25 -11.90 -21.87
CA ASN A 517 10.04 -12.96 -22.86
C ASN A 517 8.79 -13.79 -22.55
N VAL A 518 8.55 -14.15 -21.29
CA VAL A 518 7.30 -14.83 -20.87
C VAL A 518 6.09 -13.96 -21.22
N ALA A 519 6.13 -12.67 -20.86
CA ALA A 519 5.04 -11.77 -21.15
C ALA A 519 4.81 -11.59 -22.67
N LYS A 520 5.89 -11.51 -23.46
CA LYS A 520 5.81 -11.42 -24.92
C LYS A 520 5.23 -12.69 -25.55
N ALA A 521 5.63 -13.87 -25.08
CA ALA A 521 5.09 -15.15 -25.53
C ALA A 521 3.58 -15.25 -25.26
N LEU A 522 3.13 -14.86 -24.06
CA LEU A 522 1.70 -14.80 -23.72
C LEU A 522 0.94 -13.82 -24.62
N LYS A 523 1.51 -12.64 -24.88
CA LYS A 523 0.92 -11.66 -25.79
C LYS A 523 0.79 -12.20 -27.22
N GLY A 524 1.80 -12.91 -27.71
CA GLY A 524 1.78 -13.55 -29.03
C GLY A 524 0.66 -14.58 -29.20
N ARG A 525 0.21 -15.18 -28.09
CA ARG A 525 -0.92 -16.11 -28.05
C ARG A 525 -2.29 -15.43 -27.88
N GLY A 526 -2.33 -14.10 -27.80
CA GLY A 526 -3.54 -13.31 -27.67
C GLY A 526 -4.06 -13.11 -26.24
N ALA A 527 -3.25 -13.39 -25.21
CA ALA A 527 -3.62 -13.11 -23.82
C ALA A 527 -3.58 -11.60 -23.51
N ASP A 528 -4.47 -11.12 -22.64
CA ASP A 528 -4.44 -9.75 -22.09
C ASP A 528 -3.39 -9.65 -20.98
N VAL A 529 -2.13 -9.84 -21.36
CA VAL A 529 -1.01 -9.94 -20.41
C VAL A 529 -0.57 -8.57 -19.91
N GLY A 530 -0.34 -8.49 -18.60
CA GLY A 530 0.26 -7.34 -17.93
C GLY A 530 1.71 -7.61 -17.53
N ILE A 531 2.51 -6.55 -17.46
CA ILE A 531 3.86 -6.61 -16.91
C ILE A 531 4.15 -5.44 -15.96
N THR A 532 4.69 -5.75 -14.78
CA THR A 532 5.08 -4.76 -13.77
C THR A 532 6.55 -4.93 -13.42
N MET A 533 7.31 -3.83 -13.45
CA MET A 533 8.72 -3.79 -13.05
C MET A 533 8.91 -2.94 -11.79
N ILE A 534 9.41 -3.54 -10.71
CA ILE A 534 9.64 -2.86 -9.44
C ILE A 534 11.07 -2.33 -9.37
N ALA A 535 11.22 -1.04 -9.11
CA ALA A 535 12.52 -0.40 -8.91
C ALA A 535 12.88 -0.31 -7.43
N ARG A 536 14.16 -0.07 -7.12
CA ARG A 536 14.69 -0.06 -5.74
C ARG A 536 14.21 1.13 -4.90
N SER A 537 14.23 2.34 -5.46
CA SER A 537 13.95 3.59 -4.72
C SER A 537 12.78 4.38 -5.30
N VAL A 538 12.23 5.29 -4.50
CA VAL A 538 11.03 6.09 -4.80
C VAL A 538 11.05 6.75 -6.19
N ASN A 539 12.18 7.32 -6.60
CA ASN A 539 12.33 8.02 -7.88
C ASN A 539 13.32 7.34 -8.82
N SER A 540 13.66 6.06 -8.60
CA SER A 540 14.55 5.30 -9.49
C SER A 540 14.05 5.35 -10.94
N MET A 541 12.77 5.09 -11.19
CA MET A 541 12.21 5.13 -12.54
C MET A 541 12.35 6.52 -13.18
N GLY A 542 11.95 7.58 -12.47
CA GLY A 542 12.04 8.95 -13.01
C GLY A 542 13.48 9.40 -13.28
N LEU A 543 14.42 9.05 -12.40
CA LEU A 543 15.84 9.36 -12.61
C LEU A 543 16.43 8.53 -13.77
N GLY A 544 16.03 7.28 -13.90
CA GLY A 544 16.39 6.45 -15.05
C GLY A 544 15.89 7.03 -16.38
N MET A 545 14.69 7.63 -16.40
CA MET A 545 14.16 8.33 -17.57
C MET A 545 14.92 9.62 -17.90
N MET A 546 15.46 10.32 -16.89
CA MET A 546 16.28 11.53 -17.06
C MET A 546 17.62 11.21 -17.73
N GLY A 547 18.23 10.08 -17.37
CA GLY A 547 19.54 9.65 -17.86
C GLY A 547 20.71 10.36 -17.16
N GLY A 548 21.94 9.95 -17.51
CA GLY A 548 23.18 10.41 -16.89
C GLY A 548 24.19 9.25 -16.74
N GLY A 549 25.43 9.58 -16.40
CA GLY A 549 26.43 8.56 -16.08
C GLY A 549 26.13 7.81 -14.78
N SER A 550 26.78 6.67 -14.57
CA SER A 550 26.63 5.90 -13.32
C SER A 550 27.50 6.44 -12.18
N LEU A 551 27.21 6.05 -10.95
CA LEU A 551 28.07 6.40 -9.80
C LEU A 551 29.50 5.94 -10.00
N ASP A 552 29.71 4.77 -10.61
CA ASP A 552 31.03 4.24 -10.91
C ASP A 552 31.82 5.14 -11.86
N ASP A 553 31.15 5.75 -12.83
CA ASP A 553 31.78 6.69 -13.77
C ASP A 553 32.16 7.99 -13.05
N ALA A 554 31.27 8.50 -12.19
CA ALA A 554 31.53 9.66 -11.35
C ALA A 554 32.74 9.46 -10.42
N LEU A 555 32.83 8.31 -9.77
CA LEU A 555 33.95 7.97 -8.89
C LEU A 555 35.25 7.83 -9.70
N GLY A 556 35.21 7.28 -10.91
CA GLY A 556 36.36 7.21 -11.80
C GLY A 556 36.89 8.59 -12.21
N GLU A 557 36.01 9.54 -12.49
CA GLU A 557 36.38 10.94 -12.78
C GLU A 557 37.09 11.62 -11.60
N LEU A 558 36.64 11.35 -10.37
CA LEU A 558 37.26 11.87 -9.14
C LEU A 558 38.58 11.17 -8.80
N GLU A 559 38.66 9.85 -8.99
CA GLU A 559 39.86 9.06 -8.75
C GLU A 559 41.00 9.47 -9.69
N THR A 560 40.69 9.72 -10.97
CA THR A 560 41.66 10.16 -11.99
C THR A 560 42.05 11.63 -11.88
N GLY A 561 41.34 12.42 -11.07
CA GLY A 561 41.52 13.87 -10.96
C GLY A 561 41.02 14.64 -12.18
N SER A 562 40.20 14.01 -13.03
CA SER A 562 39.58 14.64 -14.20
C SER A 562 38.52 15.66 -13.78
N ALA A 563 37.81 15.39 -12.68
CA ALA A 563 36.96 16.34 -11.97
C ALA A 563 37.63 16.80 -10.67
N ASP A 564 37.65 18.10 -10.42
CA ASP A 564 38.24 18.73 -9.24
C ASP A 564 37.19 19.20 -8.21
N ALA A 565 35.90 19.20 -8.58
CA ALA A 565 34.80 19.42 -7.64
C ALA A 565 33.58 18.53 -7.92
N VAL A 566 32.83 18.23 -6.85
CA VAL A 566 31.62 17.42 -6.89
C VAL A 566 30.51 18.00 -6.03
N VAL A 567 29.28 17.99 -6.55
CA VAL A 567 28.06 18.27 -5.80
C VAL A 567 27.28 16.96 -5.65
N VAL A 568 27.09 16.49 -4.41
CA VAL A 568 26.32 15.28 -4.10
C VAL A 568 24.95 15.67 -3.55
N LEU A 569 23.89 15.33 -4.27
CA LEU A 569 22.52 15.64 -3.90
C LEU A 569 21.89 14.49 -3.12
N GLU A 570 21.63 14.68 -1.82
CA GLU A 570 20.83 13.77 -0.97
C GLU A 570 21.13 12.26 -1.15
N ASN A 571 22.40 11.93 -1.36
CA ASN A 571 22.85 10.57 -1.63
C ASN A 571 23.93 10.15 -0.65
N ASP A 572 23.79 8.95 -0.10
CA ASP A 572 24.80 8.32 0.73
C ASP A 572 25.61 7.36 -0.14
N LEU A 573 26.75 7.85 -0.63
CA LEU A 573 27.59 7.11 -1.59
C LEU A 573 28.07 5.76 -1.03
N HIS A 574 28.18 5.62 0.30
CA HIS A 574 28.59 4.38 0.95
C HIS A 574 27.54 3.27 0.85
N ARG A 575 26.28 3.60 0.51
CA ARG A 575 25.24 2.59 0.24
C ARG A 575 25.35 1.96 -1.14
N HIS A 576 26.03 2.63 -2.06
CA HIS A 576 26.04 2.28 -3.47
C HIS A 576 27.45 1.92 -3.98
N ALA A 577 28.50 2.27 -3.23
CA ALA A 577 29.89 1.95 -3.55
C ALA A 577 30.68 1.54 -2.30
N CYS A 578 31.77 0.80 -2.48
CA CYS A 578 32.60 0.36 -1.36
C CYS A 578 33.30 1.55 -0.68
N ALA A 579 33.44 1.48 0.65
CA ALA A 579 33.97 2.58 1.45
C ALA A 579 35.38 3.02 1.01
N THR A 580 36.26 2.07 0.68
CA THR A 580 37.61 2.33 0.18
C THR A 580 37.61 3.21 -1.05
N ARG A 581 36.69 2.95 -1.98
CA ARG A 581 36.59 3.68 -3.24
C ARG A 581 36.05 5.10 -3.03
N VAL A 582 35.01 5.25 -2.22
CA VAL A 582 34.47 6.57 -1.85
C VAL A 582 35.53 7.42 -1.15
N LEU A 583 36.32 6.83 -0.25
CA LEU A 583 37.41 7.52 0.45
C LEU A 583 38.54 7.93 -0.50
N ALA A 584 38.93 7.06 -1.45
CA ALA A 584 39.94 7.38 -2.46
C ALA A 584 39.51 8.54 -3.37
N ALA A 585 38.28 8.50 -3.88
CA ALA A 585 37.69 9.59 -4.68
C ALA A 585 37.68 10.92 -3.91
N ARG A 586 37.32 10.89 -2.62
CA ARG A 586 37.32 12.08 -1.75
C ARG A 586 38.74 12.63 -1.51
N ALA A 587 39.72 11.76 -1.33
CA ALA A 587 41.09 12.17 -1.02
C ALA A 587 41.78 12.88 -2.21
N ASN A 588 41.37 12.59 -3.45
CA ASN A 588 41.91 13.24 -4.64
C ASN A 588 41.16 14.55 -4.98
N ALA A 589 39.84 14.59 -4.81
CA ALA A 589 39.07 15.83 -4.94
C ALA A 589 39.50 16.91 -3.92
N ALA A 590 39.89 16.51 -2.70
CA ALA A 590 40.38 17.42 -1.67
C ALA A 590 41.81 17.95 -1.91
N ARG A 591 42.56 17.42 -2.90
CA ARG A 591 43.92 17.89 -3.24
C ARG A 591 43.94 18.92 -4.36
N GLY A 592 42.79 19.21 -4.97
CA GLY A 592 42.64 20.13 -6.10
C GLY A 592 42.32 21.60 -5.76
N GLY A 593 42.21 21.95 -4.47
CA GLY A 593 41.88 23.30 -3.99
C GLY A 593 42.59 23.65 -2.70
#